data_AF-A0AAD5VLY1-F1
#
_entry.id   AF-A0AAD5VLY1-F1
#
_cell.length_a   1.000
_cell.length_b   1.000
_cell.length_c   1.000
_cell.angle_alpha   90.00
_cell.angle_beta   90.00
_cell.angle_gamma   90.00
#
_symmetry.space_group_name_H-M   'P 1'
#
loop_
_entity.id
_entity.type
_entity.pdbx_description
1 polymer ?
#
loop_
_entity_poly.entity_id
_entity_poly.type
_entity_poly.pdbx_seq_one_letter_code
_entity_poly.pdbx_strand_id
1 'polypeptide(L)'
;MSTSRSTILRLINASQHSACPCHGGPTHVHPHTQIQALNQFRNFATPVDMVEKEYAFEVAASNLRFGDGVTAEVGMDLKNMKARKVCVGVFTDPNVARLRPMKMAIAALEAQSDLPFEVYDQVVAEPTEENWRKAFAWARKHDFSHFLAVGGGSVMDTAKAANLFTVYHDSDLMDFVNAPIGKGLPISRPLRPLIAVPTTAGTGSETMSENADLRYIADKRYILKITQLSRQ
;
A
#
# COMPACT_ATOMS: atom_id res chain seq x y z
N MET A 1 58.66 1.55 26.49
CA MET A 1 59.40 0.32 26.83
C MET A 1 59.93 -0.29 25.55
N SER A 2 61.24 -0.48 25.48
CA SER A 2 61.95 -1.04 24.32
C SER A 2 61.51 -2.49 24.07
N THR A 3 61.01 -2.78 22.87
CA THR A 3 60.65 -4.15 22.46
C THR A 3 61.93 -4.94 22.24
N SER A 4 62.12 -6.01 23.02
CA SER A 4 63.32 -6.85 22.94
C SER A 4 63.54 -7.38 21.52
N ARG A 5 64.81 -7.41 21.08
CA ARG A 5 65.27 -7.97 19.80
C ARG A 5 64.77 -9.41 19.58
N SER A 6 64.57 -10.18 20.66
CA SER A 6 64.01 -11.53 20.62
C SER A 6 62.54 -11.56 20.17
N THR A 7 61.75 -10.53 20.50
CA THR A 7 60.34 -10.43 20.15
C THR A 7 60.16 -10.09 18.68
N ILE A 8 61.01 -9.19 18.15
CA ILE A 8 61.03 -8.86 16.72
C ILE A 8 61.45 -10.08 15.89
N LEU A 9 62.49 -10.80 16.32
CA LEU A 9 62.92 -12.03 15.64
C LEU A 9 61.85 -13.12 15.65
N ARG A 10 61.11 -13.28 16.76
CA ARG A 10 59.99 -14.23 16.83
C ARG A 10 58.84 -13.86 15.89
N LEU A 11 58.53 -12.57 15.76
CA LEU A 11 57.52 -12.09 14.82
C LEU A 11 57.93 -12.27 13.36
N ILE A 12 59.19 -11.99 13.02
CA ILE A 12 59.72 -12.21 11.67
C ILE A 12 59.74 -13.70 11.32
N ASN A 13 60.13 -14.56 12.28
CA ASN A 13 60.16 -16.00 12.03
C ASN A 13 58.74 -16.60 11.93
N ALA A 14 57.76 -16.05 12.66
CA ALA A 14 56.36 -16.45 12.57
C ALA A 14 55.69 -16.00 11.26
N SER A 15 56.08 -14.85 10.69
CA SER A 15 55.54 -14.39 9.41
C SER A 15 56.17 -15.08 8.20
N GLN A 16 57.41 -15.56 8.31
CA GLN A 16 58.12 -16.29 7.26
C GLN A 16 57.59 -17.71 6.99
N HIS A 17 56.73 -18.25 7.87
CA HIS A 17 56.14 -19.58 7.71
C HIS A 17 54.60 -19.57 7.69
N SER A 18 54.04 -18.56 7.04
CA SER A 18 52.66 -18.64 6.53
C SER A 18 52.66 -19.46 5.23
N ALA A 19 53.06 -20.73 5.31
CA ALA A 19 52.90 -21.66 4.20
C ALA A 19 51.39 -21.81 3.97
N CYS A 20 50.91 -21.29 2.85
CA CYS A 20 49.51 -21.35 2.46
C CYS A 20 49.12 -22.84 2.34
N PRO A 21 47.95 -23.29 2.86
CA PRO A 21 47.57 -24.70 2.92
C PRO A 21 47.46 -25.41 1.56
N CYS A 22 47.59 -24.69 0.45
CA CYS A 22 47.44 -25.22 -0.90
C CYS A 22 48.72 -25.85 -1.48
N HIS A 23 49.92 -25.63 -0.94
CA HIS A 23 51.16 -26.24 -1.48
C HIS A 23 52.13 -26.72 -0.37
N GLY A 24 52.23 -28.04 -0.16
CA GLY A 24 53.30 -28.67 0.64
C GLY A 24 53.01 -30.12 1.02
N GLY A 25 53.70 -31.07 0.38
CA GLY A 25 53.54 -32.52 0.57
C GLY A 25 54.00 -33.09 1.93
N PRO A 26 53.87 -34.41 2.15
CA PRO A 26 53.75 -35.01 3.47
C PRO A 26 55.11 -35.39 4.06
N THR A 27 55.40 -34.98 5.30
CA THR A 27 56.29 -35.75 6.20
C THR A 27 55.98 -35.51 7.69
N HIS A 28 55.98 -36.62 8.40
CA HIS A 28 55.82 -36.91 9.82
C HIS A 28 56.35 -35.88 10.87
N VAL A 29 55.65 -35.79 12.02
CA VAL A 29 56.07 -36.21 13.39
C VAL A 29 55.29 -35.40 14.47
N HIS A 30 54.62 -36.13 15.36
CA HIS A 30 53.93 -35.71 16.62
C HIS A 30 54.92 -35.27 17.74
N PRO A 31 54.54 -34.93 19.00
CA PRO A 31 53.26 -34.50 19.58
C PRO A 31 53.34 -33.32 20.59
N HIS A 32 52.15 -32.89 21.06
CA HIS A 32 51.82 -32.49 22.44
C HIS A 32 52.20 -31.10 22.99
N THR A 33 51.23 -30.59 23.76
CA THR A 33 51.31 -29.57 24.84
C THR A 33 51.35 -28.09 24.48
N GLN A 34 50.29 -27.56 23.86
CA GLN A 34 49.93 -26.15 24.13
C GLN A 34 48.44 -25.76 23.89
N ILE A 35 47.51 -26.70 24.01
CA ILE A 35 46.07 -26.39 23.84
C ILE A 35 45.49 -25.63 25.06
N GLN A 36 46.20 -25.53 26.19
CA GLN A 36 45.68 -24.87 27.40
C GLN A 36 45.88 -23.35 27.48
N ALA A 37 46.72 -22.73 26.64
CA ALA A 37 46.97 -21.28 26.72
C ALA A 37 46.05 -20.43 25.82
N LEU A 38 45.35 -21.04 24.85
CA LEU A 38 44.49 -20.33 23.90
C LEU A 38 43.04 -20.15 24.38
N ASN A 39 42.65 -20.79 25.49
CA ASN A 39 41.29 -20.66 26.03
C ASN A 39 41.11 -19.52 27.04
N GLN A 40 42.18 -18.90 27.53
CA GLN A 40 42.08 -17.79 28.49
C GLN A 40 41.89 -16.41 27.85
N PHE A 41 42.01 -16.28 26.52
CA PHE A 41 41.75 -15.03 25.81
C PHE A 41 40.32 -14.89 25.26
N ARG A 42 39.41 -15.85 25.54
CA ARG A 42 38.02 -15.80 25.06
C ARG A 42 37.02 -15.13 26.00
N ASN A 43 37.46 -14.41 27.03
CA ASN A 43 36.55 -13.79 28.01
C ASN A 43 36.36 -12.27 27.87
N PHE A 44 36.67 -11.67 26.71
CA PHE A 44 36.36 -10.24 26.45
C PHE A 44 35.33 -9.99 25.35
N ALA A 45 34.73 -11.03 24.78
CA ALA A 45 33.61 -10.87 23.86
C ALA A 45 32.35 -11.43 24.51
N THR A 46 31.61 -10.56 25.21
CA THR A 46 30.18 -10.78 25.38
C THR A 46 29.59 -10.87 23.97
N PRO A 47 28.92 -11.98 23.57
CA PRO A 47 28.25 -11.99 22.29
C PRO A 47 27.07 -11.03 22.40
N VAL A 48 27.25 -9.81 21.89
CA VAL A 48 26.11 -8.98 21.57
C VAL A 48 25.64 -9.45 20.21
N ASP A 49 24.82 -10.49 20.17
CA ASP A 49 23.94 -10.70 19.03
C ASP A 49 22.89 -9.58 19.08
N MET A 50 23.30 -8.37 18.70
CA MET A 50 22.37 -7.45 18.09
C MET A 50 22.12 -8.02 16.71
N VAL A 51 21.11 -8.88 16.62
CA VAL A 51 20.45 -9.12 15.34
C VAL A 51 20.07 -7.72 14.83
N GLU A 52 20.82 -7.20 13.86
CA GLU A 52 20.38 -6.03 13.10
C GLU A 52 19.03 -6.44 12.52
N LYS A 53 17.95 -5.83 13.02
CA LYS A 53 16.61 -6.11 12.53
C LYS A 53 16.60 -5.76 11.06
N GLU A 54 16.47 -6.77 10.21
CA GLU A 54 16.21 -6.57 8.79
C GLU A 54 14.81 -5.96 8.68
N TYR A 55 14.75 -4.68 8.32
CA TYR A 55 13.48 -3.98 8.11
C TYR A 55 12.90 -4.39 6.76
N ALA A 56 12.12 -5.47 6.76
CA ALA A 56 11.25 -5.79 5.63
C ALA A 56 9.90 -5.06 5.82
N PHE A 57 9.49 -4.28 4.84
CA PHE A 57 8.12 -3.78 4.73
C PHE A 57 7.55 -4.26 3.39
N GLU A 58 6.37 -4.89 3.45
CA GLU A 58 5.62 -5.26 2.26
C GLU A 58 4.68 -4.12 1.91
N VAL A 59 4.77 -3.63 0.67
CA VAL A 59 3.80 -2.68 0.12
C VAL A 59 2.87 -3.46 -0.80
N ALA A 60 1.70 -3.84 -0.28
CA ALA A 60 0.60 -4.27 -1.14
C ALA A 60 0.06 -3.04 -1.87
N ALA A 61 0.51 -2.84 -3.12
CA ALA A 61 0.09 -1.70 -3.93
C ALA A 61 -1.15 -2.05 -4.76
N SER A 62 -2.09 -1.11 -4.84
CA SER A 62 -3.19 -1.14 -5.81
C SER A 62 -2.65 -1.20 -7.24
N ASN A 63 -3.41 -1.80 -8.16
CA ASN A 63 -3.08 -1.72 -9.58
C ASN A 63 -3.15 -0.26 -10.01
N LEU A 64 -1.99 0.34 -10.25
CA LEU A 64 -1.84 1.76 -10.52
C LEU A 64 -1.43 1.98 -11.98
N ARG A 65 -2.19 2.81 -12.68
CA ARG A 65 -1.91 3.20 -14.07
C ARG A 65 -1.76 4.71 -14.19
N PHE A 66 -0.72 5.13 -14.91
CA PHE A 66 -0.39 6.51 -15.17
C PHE A 66 -0.32 6.77 -16.67
N GLY A 67 -0.74 7.96 -17.08
CA GLY A 67 -0.59 8.43 -18.45
C GLY A 67 -1.69 9.41 -18.81
N ASP A 68 -1.43 10.25 -19.82
CA ASP A 68 -2.53 10.98 -20.45
C ASP A 68 -3.47 9.97 -21.12
N GLY A 69 -4.78 10.23 -21.05
CA GLY A 69 -5.77 9.34 -21.64
C GLY A 69 -6.15 8.10 -20.81
N VAL A 70 -5.46 7.76 -19.72
CA VAL A 70 -5.70 6.50 -18.97
C VAL A 70 -7.13 6.37 -18.41
N THR A 71 -7.82 7.49 -18.17
CA THR A 71 -9.24 7.51 -17.78
C THR A 71 -10.15 6.88 -18.84
N ALA A 72 -9.79 6.95 -20.13
CA ALA A 72 -10.61 6.40 -21.23
C ALA A 72 -10.74 4.87 -21.18
N GLU A 73 -9.84 4.19 -20.48
CA GLU A 73 -9.87 2.74 -20.31
C GLU A 73 -10.86 2.26 -19.22
N VAL A 74 -11.37 3.16 -18.36
CA VAL A 74 -12.19 2.80 -17.17
C VAL A 74 -13.37 1.91 -17.52
N GLY A 75 -14.06 2.18 -18.64
CA GLY A 75 -15.18 1.35 -19.10
C GLY A 75 -14.76 -0.08 -19.42
N MET A 76 -13.59 -0.27 -20.05
CA MET A 76 -13.05 -1.61 -20.34
C MET A 76 -12.60 -2.32 -19.07
N ASP A 77 -12.06 -1.61 -18.08
CA ASP A 77 -11.68 -2.22 -16.80
C ASP A 77 -12.89 -2.73 -16.03
N LEU A 78 -13.95 -1.93 -15.89
CA LEU A 78 -15.19 -2.35 -15.23
C LEU A 78 -15.81 -3.58 -15.92
N LYS A 79 -15.71 -3.61 -17.25
CA LYS A 79 -16.15 -4.73 -18.08
C LYS A 79 -15.32 -6.00 -17.85
N ASN A 80 -14.00 -5.87 -17.74
CA ASN A 80 -13.09 -6.96 -17.39
C ASN A 80 -13.31 -7.46 -15.95
N MET A 81 -13.72 -6.56 -15.06
CA MET A 81 -14.14 -6.87 -13.69
C MET A 81 -15.57 -7.46 -13.60
N LYS A 82 -16.23 -7.66 -14.74
CA LYS A 82 -17.57 -8.28 -14.88
C LYS A 82 -18.72 -7.44 -14.31
N ALA A 83 -18.63 -6.12 -14.39
CA ALA A 83 -19.72 -5.19 -14.02
C ALA A 83 -20.96 -5.23 -14.95
N ARG A 84 -20.95 -6.06 -16.00
CA ARG A 84 -21.87 -6.02 -17.18
C ARG A 84 -23.37 -6.23 -16.93
N LYS A 85 -23.78 -6.54 -15.70
CA LYS A 85 -25.18 -6.89 -15.39
C LYS A 85 -25.78 -6.06 -14.28
N VAL A 86 -24.96 -5.30 -13.57
CA VAL A 86 -25.34 -4.64 -12.34
C VAL A 86 -24.74 -3.24 -12.37
N CYS A 87 -25.49 -2.27 -11.85
CA CYS A 87 -25.16 -0.87 -11.99
C CYS A 87 -23.79 -0.52 -11.40
N VAL A 88 -23.09 0.47 -11.97
CA VAL A 88 -21.88 1.08 -11.42
C VAL A 88 -22.25 2.40 -10.72
N GLY A 89 -21.87 2.54 -9.45
CA GLY A 89 -22.06 3.79 -8.71
C GLY A 89 -20.90 4.74 -8.96
N VAL A 90 -21.14 5.85 -9.66
CA VAL A 90 -20.13 6.87 -10.00
C VAL A 90 -20.24 8.05 -9.04
N PHE A 91 -19.13 8.46 -8.45
CA PHE A 91 -19.04 9.55 -7.47
C PHE A 91 -18.14 10.67 -7.99
N THR A 92 -18.61 11.91 -7.88
CA THR A 92 -17.88 13.14 -8.21
C THR A 92 -18.39 14.29 -7.35
N ASP A 93 -17.63 15.38 -7.30
CA ASP A 93 -18.12 16.69 -6.82
C ASP A 93 -18.68 17.54 -7.98
N PRO A 94 -19.47 18.60 -7.70
CA PRO A 94 -20.10 19.44 -8.72
C PRO A 94 -19.11 20.19 -9.61
N ASN A 95 -17.89 20.44 -9.12
CA ASN A 95 -16.86 21.14 -9.90
C ASN A 95 -16.24 20.16 -10.89
N VAL A 96 -15.76 19.01 -10.42
CA VAL A 96 -15.15 17.96 -11.23
C VAL A 96 -16.13 17.37 -12.25
N ALA A 97 -17.43 17.34 -11.92
CA ALA A 97 -18.49 16.90 -12.83
C ALA A 97 -18.45 17.60 -14.21
N ARG A 98 -17.96 18.84 -14.26
CA ARG A 98 -17.89 19.66 -15.48
C ARG A 98 -16.55 19.58 -16.20
N LEU A 99 -15.54 18.97 -15.59
CA LEU A 99 -14.16 18.93 -16.06
C LEU A 99 -13.89 17.75 -17.00
N ARG A 100 -12.75 17.83 -17.70
CA ARG A 100 -12.29 16.80 -18.65
C ARG A 100 -12.21 15.39 -18.03
N PRO A 101 -11.68 15.17 -16.81
CA PRO A 101 -11.60 13.83 -16.22
C PRO A 101 -12.96 13.12 -16.14
N MET A 102 -13.99 13.81 -15.65
CA MET A 102 -15.32 13.22 -15.52
C MET A 102 -15.97 13.00 -16.89
N LYS A 103 -15.85 13.96 -17.82
CA LYS A 103 -16.36 13.79 -19.19
C LYS A 103 -15.74 12.59 -19.90
N MET A 104 -14.44 12.37 -19.72
CA MET A 104 -13.74 11.21 -20.26
C MET A 104 -14.20 9.91 -19.62
N ALA A 105 -14.41 9.90 -18.30
CA ALA A 105 -14.92 8.73 -17.59
C ALA A 105 -16.33 8.36 -18.07
N ILE A 106 -17.24 9.33 -18.16
CA ILE A 106 -18.60 9.11 -18.67
C ILE A 106 -18.58 8.60 -20.11
N ALA A 107 -17.81 9.23 -21.01
CA ALA A 107 -17.69 8.77 -22.39
C ALA A 107 -17.16 7.32 -22.47
N ALA A 108 -16.22 6.93 -21.59
CA ALA A 108 -15.69 5.57 -21.52
C ALA A 108 -16.75 4.55 -21.04
N LEU A 109 -17.62 4.95 -20.11
CA LEU A 109 -18.74 4.13 -19.64
C LEU A 109 -19.82 3.99 -20.72
N GLU A 110 -20.24 5.10 -21.35
CA GLU A 110 -21.24 5.14 -22.41
C GLU A 110 -20.82 4.34 -23.66
N ALA A 111 -19.52 4.26 -23.93
CA ALA A 111 -18.97 3.40 -24.98
C ALA A 111 -19.21 1.90 -24.72
N GLN A 112 -19.63 1.50 -23.51
CA GLN A 112 -19.99 0.13 -23.17
C GLN A 112 -21.51 -0.02 -23.12
N SER A 113 -22.10 -0.69 -24.13
CA SER A 113 -23.55 -0.90 -24.23
C SER A 113 -24.14 -1.75 -23.12
N ASP A 114 -23.32 -2.54 -22.42
CA ASP A 114 -23.71 -3.46 -21.36
C ASP A 114 -23.29 -3.00 -19.95
N LEU A 115 -23.03 -1.70 -19.76
CA LEU A 115 -22.54 -1.17 -18.47
C LEU A 115 -23.48 -0.07 -17.92
N PRO A 116 -24.57 -0.43 -17.22
CA PRO A 116 -25.41 0.56 -16.57
C PRO A 116 -24.64 1.27 -15.46
N PHE A 117 -24.82 2.58 -15.33
CA PHE A 117 -24.19 3.38 -14.28
C PHE A 117 -25.12 4.51 -13.80
N GLU A 118 -24.92 4.94 -12.56
CA GLU A 118 -25.65 6.05 -11.93
C GLU A 118 -24.64 7.01 -11.31
N VAL A 119 -24.90 8.31 -11.40
CA VAL A 119 -23.96 9.35 -10.98
C VAL A 119 -24.46 10.08 -9.74
N TYR A 120 -23.61 10.15 -8.72
CA TYR A 120 -23.76 11.02 -7.56
C TYR A 120 -22.72 12.14 -7.65
N ASP A 121 -23.19 13.34 -7.97
CA ASP A 121 -22.37 14.53 -8.20
C ASP A 121 -22.41 15.55 -7.05
N GLN A 122 -22.97 15.17 -5.90
CA GLN A 122 -23.20 16.06 -4.75
C GLN A 122 -22.15 15.89 -3.65
N VAL A 123 -20.97 15.35 -3.98
CA VAL A 123 -19.87 15.29 -3.00
C VAL A 123 -19.35 16.69 -2.74
N VAL A 124 -19.11 17.01 -1.48
CA VAL A 124 -18.51 18.27 -1.04
C VAL A 124 -17.12 18.02 -0.46
N ALA A 125 -16.26 19.04 -0.52
CA ALA A 125 -15.00 19.05 0.23
C ALA A 125 -15.31 19.07 1.73
N GLU A 126 -14.48 18.41 2.55
CA GLU A 126 -14.69 18.27 4.00
C GLU A 126 -16.14 17.87 4.37
N PRO A 127 -16.58 16.69 3.93
CA PRO A 127 -17.97 16.29 4.01
C PRO A 127 -18.44 16.10 5.45
N THR A 128 -19.59 16.70 5.79
CA THR A 128 -20.24 16.53 7.10
C THR A 128 -20.96 15.19 7.20
N GLU A 129 -21.34 14.78 8.41
CA GLU A 129 -22.15 13.57 8.64
C GLU A 129 -23.44 13.56 7.80
N GLU A 130 -24.10 14.72 7.64
CA GLU A 130 -25.31 14.84 6.82
C GLU A 130 -25.01 14.55 5.33
N ASN A 131 -23.87 15.05 4.82
CA ASN A 131 -23.44 14.77 3.45
C ASN A 131 -23.19 13.26 3.25
N TRP A 132 -22.60 12.60 4.23
CA TRP A 132 -22.37 11.15 4.21
C TRP A 132 -23.67 10.37 4.22
N ARG A 133 -24.59 10.70 5.13
CA ARG A 133 -25.91 10.06 5.20
C ARG A 133 -26.70 10.20 3.89
N LYS A 134 -26.63 11.35 3.22
CA LYS A 134 -27.23 11.56 1.89
C LYS A 134 -26.60 10.66 0.83
N ALA A 135 -25.28 10.59 0.76
CA ALA A 135 -24.56 9.73 -0.18
C ALA A 135 -24.89 8.24 0.05
N PHE A 136 -24.99 7.80 1.30
CA PHE A 136 -25.32 6.42 1.65
C PHE A 136 -26.75 6.07 1.30
N ALA A 137 -27.68 6.96 1.65
CA ALA A 137 -29.09 6.78 1.34
C ALA A 137 -29.33 6.72 -0.17
N TRP A 138 -28.60 7.53 -0.95
CA TRP A 138 -28.59 7.43 -2.40
C TRP A 138 -28.03 6.07 -2.84
N ALA A 139 -26.83 5.70 -2.39
CA ALA A 139 -26.16 4.48 -2.84
C ALA A 139 -26.95 3.20 -2.52
N ARG A 140 -27.70 3.18 -1.42
CA ARG A 140 -28.55 2.04 -1.00
C ARG A 140 -29.82 1.87 -1.83
N LYS A 141 -30.26 2.90 -2.56
CA LYS A 141 -31.41 2.79 -3.48
C LYS A 141 -31.06 1.99 -4.74
N HIS A 142 -29.77 1.80 -4.99
CA HIS A 142 -29.25 1.11 -6.17
C HIS A 142 -28.52 -0.16 -5.74
N ASP A 143 -28.62 -1.20 -6.57
CA ASP A 143 -27.76 -2.37 -6.42
C ASP A 143 -26.50 -2.18 -7.26
N PHE A 144 -25.48 -1.56 -6.67
CA PHE A 144 -24.21 -1.36 -7.35
C PHE A 144 -23.32 -2.61 -7.26
N SER A 145 -22.68 -3.02 -8.36
CA SER A 145 -21.67 -4.10 -8.29
C SER A 145 -20.27 -3.55 -8.11
N HIS A 146 -20.04 -2.33 -8.59
CA HIS A 146 -18.75 -1.66 -8.65
C HIS A 146 -18.95 -0.18 -8.39
N PHE A 147 -17.89 0.47 -7.94
CA PHE A 147 -17.84 1.90 -7.75
C PHE A 147 -16.77 2.53 -8.63
N LEU A 148 -17.01 3.77 -9.03
CA LEU A 148 -16.05 4.63 -9.71
C LEU A 148 -16.02 5.98 -9.00
N ALA A 149 -14.86 6.43 -8.54
CA ALA A 149 -14.66 7.76 -7.98
C ALA A 149 -13.82 8.60 -8.92
N VAL A 150 -14.31 9.77 -9.32
CA VAL A 150 -13.57 10.74 -10.15
C VAL A 150 -13.55 12.07 -9.42
N GLY A 151 -12.41 12.46 -8.86
CA GLY A 151 -12.31 13.69 -8.07
C GLY A 151 -11.14 13.70 -7.10
N GLY A 152 -11.19 14.60 -6.11
CA GLY A 152 -10.17 14.68 -5.06
C GLY A 152 -10.34 13.63 -3.95
N GLY A 153 -9.59 13.80 -2.85
CA GLY A 153 -9.68 12.98 -1.64
C GLY A 153 -11.11 12.76 -1.16
N SER A 154 -11.87 13.84 -0.95
CA SER A 154 -13.25 13.77 -0.45
C SER A 154 -14.19 12.93 -1.32
N VAL A 155 -14.00 12.92 -2.64
CA VAL A 155 -14.79 12.08 -3.57
C VAL A 155 -14.46 10.61 -3.40
N MET A 156 -13.17 10.27 -3.39
CA MET A 156 -12.72 8.90 -3.20
C MET A 156 -13.16 8.35 -1.84
N ASP A 157 -13.08 9.17 -0.81
CA ASP A 157 -13.41 8.82 0.56
C ASP A 157 -14.92 8.66 0.78
N THR A 158 -15.74 9.52 0.14
CA THR A 158 -17.19 9.35 0.11
C THR A 158 -17.58 8.06 -0.62
N ALA A 159 -16.94 7.73 -1.74
CA ALA A 159 -17.22 6.51 -2.49
C ALA A 159 -16.84 5.23 -1.71
N LYS A 160 -15.68 5.23 -1.03
CA LYS A 160 -15.24 4.14 -0.14
C LYS A 160 -16.28 3.88 0.95
N ALA A 161 -16.77 4.93 1.58
CA ALA A 161 -17.75 4.80 2.62
C ALA A 161 -19.14 4.40 2.12
N ALA A 162 -19.60 4.99 1.01
CA ALA A 162 -20.85 4.57 0.39
C ALA A 162 -20.82 3.07 0.06
N ASN A 163 -19.70 2.57 -0.49
CA ASN A 163 -19.48 1.14 -0.70
C ASN A 163 -19.62 0.33 0.61
N LEU A 164 -18.93 0.74 1.68
CA LEU A 164 -19.05 0.11 3.00
C LEU A 164 -20.52 0.02 3.44
N PHE A 165 -21.25 1.13 3.43
CA PHE A 165 -22.64 1.16 3.90
C PHE A 165 -23.65 0.53 2.93
N THR A 166 -23.26 0.23 1.68
CA THR A 166 -24.07 -0.64 0.82
C THR A 166 -23.95 -2.13 1.18
N VAL A 167 -22.84 -2.54 1.80
CA VAL A 167 -22.61 -3.93 2.26
C VAL A 167 -23.12 -4.14 3.70
N TYR A 168 -23.05 -3.10 4.53
CA TYR A 168 -23.50 -3.09 5.92
C TYR A 168 -24.74 -2.22 6.08
N HIS A 169 -25.88 -2.73 5.60
CA HIS A 169 -27.12 -1.96 5.59
C HIS A 169 -27.62 -1.58 7.00
N ASP A 170 -27.43 -2.41 8.03
CA ASP A 170 -27.97 -2.12 9.36
C ASP A 170 -26.97 -1.46 10.32
N SER A 171 -25.77 -1.14 9.86
CA SER A 171 -24.72 -0.56 10.71
C SER A 171 -24.80 0.96 10.80
N ASP A 172 -24.43 1.50 11.96
CA ASP A 172 -24.30 2.94 12.17
C ASP A 172 -22.94 3.44 11.65
N LEU A 173 -22.84 4.73 11.30
CA LEU A 173 -21.58 5.34 10.92
C LEU A 173 -20.52 5.16 12.01
N MET A 174 -20.91 5.35 13.27
CA MET A 174 -20.04 5.28 14.44
C MET A 174 -19.52 3.86 14.73
N ASP A 175 -20.10 2.83 14.09
CA ASP A 175 -19.59 1.47 14.23
C ASP A 175 -18.21 1.32 13.61
N PHE A 176 -17.95 2.01 12.48
CA PHE A 176 -16.69 1.87 11.73
C PHE A 176 -15.72 3.02 11.94
N VAL A 177 -16.18 4.16 12.47
CA VAL A 177 -15.32 5.26 12.89
C VAL A 177 -14.39 4.78 14.01
N ASN A 178 -13.11 5.13 13.93
CA ASN A 178 -12.11 4.72 14.91
C ASN A 178 -12.40 5.24 16.33
N ALA A 179 -12.00 4.46 17.33
CA ALA A 179 -11.94 4.94 18.71
C ALA A 179 -10.95 6.11 18.84
N PRO A 180 -11.19 7.09 19.74
CA PRO A 180 -12.25 7.13 20.75
C PRO A 180 -13.59 7.70 20.25
N ILE A 181 -13.66 8.17 19.00
CA ILE A 181 -14.86 8.83 18.46
C ILE A 181 -15.95 7.79 18.15
N GLY A 182 -15.59 6.68 17.52
CA GLY A 182 -16.48 5.55 17.23
C GLY A 182 -15.99 4.23 17.84
N LYS A 183 -16.54 3.11 17.35
CA LYS A 183 -16.28 1.75 17.86
C LYS A 183 -15.14 1.02 17.15
N GLY A 184 -14.73 1.47 15.96
CA GLY A 184 -13.66 0.87 15.17
C GLY A 184 -13.86 -0.62 14.86
N LEU A 185 -15.11 -1.03 14.60
CA LEU A 185 -15.43 -2.44 14.33
C LEU A 185 -14.74 -2.92 13.05
N PRO A 186 -14.24 -4.17 13.03
CA PRO A 186 -13.57 -4.73 11.87
C PRO A 186 -14.53 -4.97 10.71
N ILE A 187 -14.06 -4.74 9.48
CA ILE A 187 -14.79 -5.07 8.26
C ILE A 187 -14.59 -6.57 7.96
N SER A 188 -15.66 -7.36 8.15
CA SER A 188 -15.68 -8.82 7.97
C SER A 188 -16.23 -9.31 6.62
N ARG A 189 -16.98 -8.46 5.91
CA ARG A 189 -17.59 -8.73 4.61
C ARG A 189 -16.76 -8.13 3.47
N PRO A 190 -16.63 -8.83 2.33
CA PRO A 190 -15.92 -8.29 1.16
C PRO A 190 -16.66 -7.07 0.62
N LEU A 191 -15.90 -6.02 0.28
CA LEU A 191 -16.43 -4.81 -0.32
C LEU A 191 -16.52 -4.95 -1.85
N ARG A 192 -17.35 -4.10 -2.46
CA ARG A 192 -17.46 -4.04 -3.92
C ARG A 192 -16.19 -3.41 -4.50
N PRO A 193 -15.72 -3.80 -5.69
CA PRO A 193 -14.52 -3.20 -6.25
C PRO A 193 -14.72 -1.71 -6.56
N LEU A 194 -13.66 -0.91 -6.38
CA LEU A 194 -13.67 0.54 -6.63
C LEU A 194 -12.51 0.92 -7.55
N ILE A 195 -12.82 1.65 -8.63
CA ILE A 195 -11.83 2.33 -9.45
C ILE A 195 -11.77 3.79 -9.02
N ALA A 196 -10.57 4.33 -8.82
CA ALA A 196 -10.36 5.73 -8.47
C ALA A 196 -9.60 6.47 -9.58
N VAL A 197 -10.07 7.68 -9.92
CA VAL A 197 -9.46 8.62 -10.88
C VAL A 197 -9.23 9.94 -10.13
N PRO A 198 -8.07 10.11 -9.46
CA PRO A 198 -7.80 11.30 -8.68
C PRO A 198 -7.58 12.52 -9.58
N THR A 199 -8.11 13.67 -9.17
CA THR A 199 -7.96 14.96 -9.89
C THR A 199 -7.10 15.97 -9.14
N THR A 200 -6.63 15.63 -7.95
CA THR A 200 -5.79 16.49 -7.10
C THR A 200 -4.45 15.81 -6.83
N ALA A 201 -3.35 16.55 -6.98
CA ALA A 201 -2.01 16.10 -6.63
C ALA A 201 -1.65 16.54 -5.20
N GLY A 202 -2.29 15.97 -4.17
CA GLY A 202 -2.03 16.46 -2.81
C GLY A 202 -2.64 15.74 -1.60
N THR A 203 -3.58 14.81 -1.76
CA THR A 203 -4.23 14.18 -0.57
C THR A 203 -3.74 12.77 -0.28
N GLY A 204 -3.18 12.06 -1.26
CA GLY A 204 -2.74 10.68 -1.05
C GLY A 204 -3.88 9.67 -0.84
N SER A 205 -5.15 10.09 -0.68
CA SER A 205 -6.34 9.23 -0.56
C SER A 205 -6.49 8.17 -1.66
N GLU A 206 -5.79 8.36 -2.79
CA GLU A 206 -5.68 7.41 -3.88
C GLU A 206 -4.82 6.18 -3.54
N THR A 207 -3.73 6.37 -2.79
CA THR A 207 -2.73 5.35 -2.43
C THR A 207 -2.82 4.97 -0.95
N MET A 208 -3.36 5.86 -0.13
CA MET A 208 -3.59 5.66 1.29
C MET A 208 -5.03 5.19 1.54
N SER A 209 -5.12 4.07 2.22
CA SER A 209 -6.30 3.58 2.93
C SER A 209 -6.64 4.46 4.16
N GLU A 210 -6.27 5.75 4.14
CA GLU A 210 -6.39 6.66 5.27
C GLU A 210 -7.37 7.79 4.96
N ASN A 211 -8.65 7.52 5.19
CA ASN A 211 -9.46 8.52 5.89
C ASN A 211 -8.94 8.54 7.34
N ALA A 212 -8.62 9.69 7.90
CA ALA A 212 -8.15 9.82 9.28
C ALA A 212 -9.10 9.11 10.29
N ASP A 213 -10.39 9.01 9.96
CA ASP A 213 -11.41 8.40 10.83
C ASP A 213 -11.84 6.98 10.45
N LEU A 214 -11.51 6.47 9.24
CA LEU A 214 -12.03 5.20 8.70
C LEU A 214 -10.94 4.31 8.10
N ARG A 215 -9.86 4.08 8.86
CA ARG A 215 -8.67 3.29 8.47
C ARG A 215 -8.93 1.82 8.09
N TYR A 216 -10.15 1.30 8.24
CA TYR A 216 -10.44 -0.11 7.97
C TYR A 216 -10.84 -0.43 6.53
N ILE A 217 -11.05 0.57 5.66
CA ILE A 217 -11.44 0.32 4.24
C ILE A 217 -10.18 -0.06 3.42
N ALA A 218 -9.66 -1.25 3.71
CA ALA A 218 -8.53 -1.88 3.04
C ALA A 218 -8.97 -3.23 2.45
N ASP A 219 -9.87 -3.22 1.47
CA ASP A 219 -10.10 -4.43 0.66
C ASP A 219 -9.21 -4.42 -0.59
N LYS A 220 -8.65 -5.57 -0.95
CA LYS A 220 -7.55 -5.78 -1.90
C LYS A 220 -7.93 -5.57 -3.38
N ARG A 221 -8.92 -4.71 -3.68
CA ARG A 221 -9.53 -4.57 -5.02
C ARG A 221 -9.71 -3.12 -5.47
N TYR A 222 -8.71 -2.28 -5.19
CA TYR A 222 -8.65 -0.93 -5.75
C TYR A 222 -7.80 -0.90 -7.02
N ILE A 223 -8.33 -0.28 -8.07
CA ILE A 223 -7.56 0.10 -9.26
C ILE A 223 -7.46 1.62 -9.24
N LEU A 224 -6.26 2.14 -9.30
CA LEU A 224 -6.00 3.56 -9.30
C LEU A 224 -5.53 4.03 -10.68
N LYS A 225 -6.14 5.10 -11.19
CA LYS A 225 -5.84 5.66 -12.51
C LYS A 225 -5.53 7.13 -12.43
N ILE A 226 -4.25 7.46 -12.47
CA ILE A 226 -3.77 8.82 -12.37
C ILE A 226 -3.58 9.39 -13.77
N THR A 227 -4.42 10.35 -14.14
CA THR A 227 -4.26 11.12 -15.37
C THR A 227 -3.40 12.34 -15.10
N GLN A 228 -2.32 12.55 -15.86
CA GLN A 228 -1.66 13.85 -15.85
C GLN A 228 -2.56 14.87 -16.54
N LEU A 229 -3.10 15.81 -15.78
CA LEU A 229 -3.71 17.00 -16.34
C LEU A 229 -2.57 17.89 -16.84
N SER A 230 -2.26 17.82 -18.15
CA SER A 230 -1.45 18.85 -18.79
C SER A 230 -2.11 20.20 -18.52
N ARG A 231 -1.38 21.15 -17.92
CA ARG A 231 -1.85 22.53 -17.76
C ARG A 231 -2.34 23.03 -19.13
N GLN A 232 -3.64 23.26 -19.25
CA GLN A 232 -4.21 24.11 -20.29
C GLN A 232 -4.41 25.49 -19.69
#